data_AF-A0A3E2CL99-F1
#
_entry.id   AF-A0A3E2CL99-F1
#
_cell.length_a   1.000
_cell.length_b   1.000
_cell.length_c   1.000
_cell.angle_alpha   90.00
_cell.angle_beta   90.00
_cell.angle_gamma   90.00
#
_symmetry.space_group_name_H-M   'P 1'
#
loop_
_entity.id
_entity.type
_entity.pdbx_description
1 polymer ?
#
loop_
_entity_poly.entity_id
_entity_poly.type
_entity_poly.pdbx_seq_one_letter_code
_entity_poly.pdbx_strand_id
1 'polypeptide(L)'
;MGDTSNSNGNATAVNDVAAERNVTMAGSAVSSTISGAISSAIQCSRDCARATRSVLRRISLIMPLIIVLLLELVWFNFPAIESSGFKPTPVQRVSTGAGLTRHGDVYTVTGKNDQYIQLHYAQPSQINNIYVDTRSPHTRTLDIAVYVLDGGNSTSYIQVASQPVTSNVNDTKYVRVHAVDKVAGLRLSTKLQKGDSFTIANLALNQRRPLHISLIRVVMLLLIAYAIYALAPRSRIYKEALDLRVRKQQLWLVALMLVQCAILIGVTKVTGTQHMFTAGVCNNGGFICDANQYNHLANSLLKGHLYLDLPVPDWLPNMSNPYDAGARYAMSIKTGQPTYW
;
A
#
# COMPACT_ATOMS: atom_id res chain seq x y z
N MET A 1 -35.02 -86.15 -88.46
CA MET A 1 -34.70 -87.02 -87.30
C MET A 1 -33.75 -86.22 -86.46
N GLY A 2 -34.03 -85.76 -85.25
CA GLY A 2 -35.05 -86.04 -84.25
C GLY A 2 -34.42 -85.57 -82.94
N ASP A 3 -35.23 -84.95 -82.09
CA ASP A 3 -34.87 -84.29 -80.83
C ASP A 3 -34.11 -85.18 -79.82
N THR A 4 -33.32 -84.60 -78.90
CA THR A 4 -33.72 -84.36 -77.49
C THR A 4 -32.56 -83.95 -76.56
N SER A 5 -32.85 -82.92 -75.76
CA SER A 5 -32.43 -82.52 -74.39
C SER A 5 -31.21 -83.17 -73.68
N ASN A 6 -30.39 -82.35 -73.00
CA ASN A 6 -30.57 -82.11 -71.55
C ASN A 6 -29.80 -80.88 -71.03
N SER A 7 -30.42 -80.20 -70.07
CA SER A 7 -29.92 -79.07 -69.28
C SER A 7 -29.05 -79.51 -68.10
N ASN A 8 -28.03 -78.71 -67.73
CA ASN A 8 -27.78 -78.30 -66.34
C ASN A 8 -26.52 -77.42 -66.22
N GLY A 9 -26.62 -76.34 -65.44
CA GLY A 9 -25.50 -75.71 -64.75
C GLY A 9 -25.12 -74.29 -65.18
N ASN A 10 -25.67 -73.28 -64.49
CA ASN A 10 -24.85 -72.24 -63.81
C ASN A 10 -25.77 -71.18 -63.17
N ALA A 11 -26.10 -71.39 -61.90
CA ALA A 11 -26.83 -70.43 -61.05
C ALA A 11 -25.94 -69.82 -59.95
N THR A 12 -24.63 -69.75 -60.15
CA THR A 12 -23.66 -69.38 -59.10
C THR A 12 -22.90 -68.06 -59.34
N ALA A 13 -23.13 -67.34 -60.44
CA ALA A 13 -22.36 -66.13 -60.76
C ALA A 13 -23.06 -64.78 -60.48
N VAL A 14 -24.34 -64.78 -60.09
CA VAL A 14 -25.12 -63.53 -59.93
C VAL A 14 -25.16 -63.00 -58.48
N ASN A 15 -24.85 -63.84 -57.49
CA ASN A 15 -24.94 -63.46 -56.07
C ASN A 15 -23.68 -62.77 -55.52
N ASP A 16 -22.49 -62.96 -56.11
CA ASP A 16 -21.24 -62.35 -55.60
C ASP A 16 -21.11 -60.85 -55.95
N VAL A 17 -21.59 -60.42 -57.13
CA VAL A 17 -21.47 -59.01 -57.56
C VAL A 17 -22.42 -58.08 -56.78
N ALA A 18 -23.56 -58.60 -56.32
CA ALA A 18 -24.50 -57.84 -55.47
C ALA A 18 -24.01 -57.73 -54.01
N ALA A 19 -23.30 -58.75 -53.51
CA ALA A 19 -22.71 -58.72 -52.17
C ALA A 19 -21.53 -57.73 -52.10
N GLU A 20 -20.63 -57.70 -53.09
CA GLU A 20 -19.51 -56.74 -53.13
C GLU A 20 -19.96 -55.28 -53.25
N ARG A 21 -21.03 -54.98 -54.01
CA ARG A 21 -21.60 -53.62 -54.11
C ARG A 21 -22.26 -53.15 -52.82
N ASN A 22 -22.91 -54.04 -52.07
CA ASN A 22 -23.52 -53.69 -50.79
C ASN A 22 -22.47 -53.50 -49.68
N VAL A 23 -21.37 -54.25 -49.70
CA VAL A 23 -20.25 -54.09 -48.75
C VAL A 23 -19.49 -52.79 -49.02
N THR A 24 -19.28 -52.39 -50.29
CA THR A 24 -18.63 -51.11 -50.64
C THR A 24 -19.52 -49.89 -50.35
N MET A 25 -20.83 -49.97 -50.60
CA MET A 25 -21.78 -48.90 -50.19
C MET A 25 -21.91 -48.78 -48.68
N ALA A 26 -21.94 -49.90 -47.94
CA ALA A 26 -21.92 -49.89 -46.47
C ALA A 26 -20.61 -49.32 -45.91
N GLY A 27 -19.45 -49.66 -46.50
CA GLY A 27 -18.15 -49.10 -46.11
C GLY A 27 -18.04 -47.58 -46.34
N SER A 28 -18.61 -47.09 -47.44
CA SER A 28 -18.70 -45.65 -47.76
C SER A 28 -19.65 -44.89 -46.79
N ALA A 29 -20.79 -45.49 -46.47
CA ALA A 29 -21.77 -44.92 -45.53
C ALA A 29 -21.23 -44.88 -44.10
N VAL A 30 -20.49 -45.91 -43.67
CA VAL A 30 -19.83 -45.98 -42.36
C VAL A 30 -18.63 -45.02 -42.29
N SER A 31 -17.84 -44.90 -43.36
CA SER A 31 -16.72 -43.95 -43.40
C SER A 31 -17.18 -42.49 -43.38
N SER A 32 -18.31 -42.16 -44.02
CA SER A 32 -18.86 -40.79 -44.03
C SER A 32 -19.51 -40.42 -42.69
N THR A 33 -20.17 -41.35 -42.00
CA THR A 33 -20.70 -41.12 -40.64
C THR A 33 -19.60 -40.96 -39.60
N ILE A 34 -18.53 -41.78 -39.67
CA ILE A 34 -17.38 -41.65 -38.78
C ILE A 34 -16.64 -40.31 -39.03
N SER A 35 -16.44 -39.91 -40.29
CA SER A 35 -15.82 -38.62 -40.62
C SER A 35 -16.67 -37.43 -40.17
N GLY A 36 -18.00 -37.52 -40.23
CA GLY A 36 -18.93 -36.51 -39.73
C GLY A 36 -18.90 -36.37 -38.20
N ALA A 37 -18.84 -37.49 -37.48
CA ALA A 37 -18.76 -37.52 -36.02
C ALA A 37 -17.41 -36.99 -35.49
N ILE A 38 -16.31 -37.28 -36.18
CA ILE A 38 -14.98 -36.74 -35.82
C ILE A 38 -14.94 -35.23 -36.07
N SER A 39 -15.50 -34.77 -37.20
CA SER A 39 -15.54 -33.33 -37.53
C SER A 39 -16.39 -32.54 -36.51
N SER A 40 -17.55 -33.07 -36.09
CA SER A 40 -18.40 -32.43 -35.08
C SER A 40 -17.77 -32.42 -33.68
N ALA A 41 -17.07 -33.48 -33.27
CA ALA A 41 -16.32 -33.52 -32.02
C ALA A 41 -15.15 -32.52 -32.01
N ILE A 42 -14.44 -32.37 -33.13
CA ILE A 42 -13.37 -31.37 -33.29
C ILE A 42 -13.96 -29.95 -33.27
N GLN A 43 -15.10 -29.72 -33.91
CA GLN A 43 -15.82 -28.43 -33.88
C GLN A 43 -16.23 -28.06 -32.45
N CYS A 44 -16.83 -29.01 -31.71
CA CYS A 44 -17.26 -28.83 -30.33
C CYS A 44 -16.07 -28.57 -29.39
N SER A 45 -14.95 -29.29 -29.55
CA SER A 45 -13.73 -29.04 -28.77
C SER A 45 -13.13 -27.65 -29.06
N ARG A 46 -13.18 -27.19 -30.31
CA ARG A 46 -12.71 -25.86 -30.73
C ARG A 46 -13.61 -24.76 -30.20
N ASP A 47 -14.93 -24.96 -30.18
CA ASP A 47 -15.89 -24.00 -29.65
C ASP A 47 -15.83 -23.93 -28.12
N CYS A 48 -15.64 -25.06 -27.42
CA CYS A 48 -15.38 -25.10 -25.98
C CYS A 48 -14.04 -24.44 -25.61
N ALA A 49 -12.99 -24.68 -26.40
CA ALA A 49 -11.68 -24.01 -26.25
C ALA A 49 -11.75 -22.50 -26.57
N ARG A 50 -12.61 -22.08 -27.51
CA ARG A 50 -12.85 -20.67 -27.85
C ARG A 50 -13.68 -19.97 -26.76
N ALA A 51 -14.65 -20.66 -26.18
CA ALA A 51 -15.45 -20.19 -25.04
C ALA A 51 -14.60 -20.04 -23.77
N THR A 52 -13.77 -21.02 -23.43
CA THR A 52 -12.84 -20.93 -22.28
C THR A 52 -11.79 -19.84 -22.48
N ARG A 53 -11.22 -19.67 -23.68
CA ARG A 53 -10.31 -18.54 -23.99
C ARG A 53 -11.00 -17.19 -23.92
N SER A 54 -12.26 -17.09 -24.34
CA SER A 54 -13.01 -15.83 -24.28
C SER A 54 -13.37 -15.46 -22.84
N VAL A 55 -13.71 -16.44 -22.00
CA VAL A 55 -13.90 -16.26 -20.55
C VAL A 55 -12.59 -15.89 -19.86
N LEU A 56 -11.48 -16.59 -20.12
CA LEU A 56 -10.17 -16.24 -19.55
C LEU A 56 -9.73 -14.82 -19.94
N ARG A 57 -10.00 -14.41 -21.19
CA ARG A 57 -9.68 -13.07 -21.68
C ARG A 57 -10.56 -11.99 -21.05
N ARG A 58 -11.84 -12.27 -20.79
CA ARG A 58 -12.74 -11.38 -20.04
C ARG A 58 -12.30 -11.24 -18.58
N ILE A 59 -11.96 -12.34 -17.92
CA ILE A 59 -11.41 -12.34 -16.55
C ILE A 59 -10.14 -11.51 -16.51
N SER A 60 -9.20 -11.74 -17.43
CA SER A 60 -7.93 -11.01 -17.54
C SER A 60 -8.12 -9.50 -17.73
N LEU A 61 -9.18 -9.07 -18.43
CA LEU A 61 -9.50 -7.66 -18.61
C LEU A 61 -10.10 -7.02 -17.33
N ILE A 62 -10.85 -7.79 -16.54
CA ILE A 62 -11.50 -7.32 -15.31
C ILE A 62 -10.54 -7.36 -14.11
N MET A 63 -9.48 -8.18 -14.16
CA MET A 63 -8.52 -8.32 -13.07
C MET A 63 -7.92 -6.99 -12.57
N PRO A 64 -7.43 -6.07 -13.44
CA PRO A 64 -6.93 -4.77 -13.00
C PRO A 64 -7.98 -3.98 -12.19
N LEU A 65 -9.25 -4.04 -12.60
CA LEU A 65 -10.35 -3.39 -11.89
C LEU A 65 -10.54 -3.99 -10.49
N ILE A 66 -10.57 -5.31 -10.37
CA ILE A 66 -10.70 -6.00 -9.08
C ILE A 66 -9.54 -5.62 -8.15
N ILE A 67 -8.31 -5.65 -8.65
CA ILE A 67 -7.12 -5.31 -7.87
C ILE A 67 -7.20 -3.87 -7.35
N VAL A 68 -7.56 -2.90 -8.21
CA VAL A 68 -7.67 -1.50 -7.78
C VAL A 68 -8.77 -1.31 -6.75
N LEU A 69 -9.92 -1.97 -6.91
CA LEU A 69 -11.00 -1.93 -5.92
C LEU A 69 -10.57 -2.53 -4.58
N LEU A 70 -9.83 -3.65 -4.59
CA LEU A 70 -9.29 -4.25 -3.37
C LEU A 70 -8.26 -3.35 -2.70
N LEU A 71 -7.36 -2.73 -3.46
CA LEU A 71 -6.41 -1.76 -2.93
C LEU A 71 -7.12 -0.55 -2.31
N GLU A 72 -8.16 -0.03 -2.96
CA GLU A 72 -8.94 1.10 -2.45
C GLU A 72 -9.67 0.75 -1.15
N LEU A 73 -10.32 -0.42 -1.10
CA LEU A 73 -11.11 -0.83 0.06
C LEU A 73 -10.26 -1.31 1.24
N VAL A 74 -9.13 -1.98 0.97
CA VAL A 74 -8.31 -2.59 2.02
C VAL A 74 -7.09 -1.74 2.35
N TRP A 75 -6.26 -1.41 1.36
CA TRP A 75 -4.97 -0.76 1.59
C TRP A 75 -5.12 0.72 1.92
N PHE A 76 -5.79 1.48 1.04
CA PHE A 76 -5.96 2.92 1.24
C PHE A 76 -6.95 3.25 2.35
N ASN A 77 -7.93 2.37 2.58
CA ASN A 77 -8.88 2.47 3.69
C ASN A 77 -8.46 1.64 4.93
N PHE A 78 -7.22 1.14 4.98
CA PHE A 78 -6.70 0.41 6.15
C PHE A 78 -6.90 1.17 7.47
N PRO A 79 -6.66 2.50 7.55
CA PRO A 79 -6.89 3.21 8.82
C PRO A 79 -8.36 3.23 9.27
N ALA A 80 -9.33 3.14 8.35
CA ALA A 80 -10.75 3.03 8.69
C ALA A 80 -11.08 1.63 9.24
N ILE A 81 -10.43 0.59 8.72
CA ILE A 81 -10.53 -0.79 9.21
C ILE A 81 -9.88 -0.91 10.59
N GLU A 82 -8.65 -0.44 10.73
CA GLU A 82 -7.88 -0.45 11.99
C GLU A 82 -8.65 0.29 13.10
N SER A 83 -9.17 1.48 12.80
CA SER A 83 -9.89 2.29 13.79
C SER A 83 -11.27 1.74 14.20
N SER A 84 -11.76 0.68 13.55
CA SER A 84 -12.98 0.00 13.99
C SER A 84 -12.80 -0.77 15.30
N GLY A 85 -11.57 -1.17 15.63
CA GLY A 85 -11.22 -1.83 16.89
C GLY A 85 -10.91 -0.88 18.04
N PHE A 86 -10.94 0.44 17.81
CA PHE A 86 -10.56 1.42 18.83
C PHE A 86 -11.65 1.59 19.88
N LYS A 87 -11.24 1.71 21.15
CA LYS A 87 -12.13 1.96 22.28
C LYS A 87 -12.13 3.46 22.60
N PRO A 88 -13.24 4.18 22.35
CA PRO A 88 -13.31 5.62 22.62
C PRO A 88 -12.95 5.92 24.07
N THR A 89 -12.04 6.87 24.28
CA THR A 89 -11.64 7.31 25.62
C THR A 89 -12.15 8.74 25.83
N PRO A 90 -13.05 8.99 26.79
CA PRO A 90 -13.56 10.33 27.03
C PRO A 90 -12.47 11.22 27.63
N VAL A 91 -12.32 12.43 27.09
CA VAL A 91 -11.47 13.47 27.67
C VAL A 91 -12.25 14.13 28.80
N GLN A 92 -11.72 14.07 30.02
CA GLN A 92 -12.39 14.64 31.20
C GLN A 92 -12.11 16.13 31.35
N ARG A 93 -10.85 16.52 31.15
CA ARG A 93 -10.41 17.91 31.32
C ARG A 93 -9.33 18.24 30.32
N VAL A 94 -9.37 19.47 29.84
CA VAL A 94 -8.34 20.05 28.98
C VAL A 94 -7.71 21.22 29.73
N SER A 95 -6.40 21.19 29.89
CA SER A 95 -5.61 22.28 30.47
C SER A 95 -4.60 22.79 29.45
N THR A 96 -4.15 24.03 29.60
CA THR A 96 -3.13 24.64 28.74
C THR A 96 -1.84 24.89 29.50
N GLY A 97 -0.71 24.86 28.79
CA GLY A 97 0.56 25.37 29.28
C GLY A 97 0.58 26.90 29.34
N ALA A 98 1.61 27.47 29.98
CA ALA A 98 1.70 28.91 30.22
C ALA A 98 1.73 29.77 28.93
N GLY A 99 2.12 29.17 27.79
CA GLY A 99 2.13 29.84 26.48
C GLY A 99 0.78 29.94 25.79
N LEU A 100 -0.28 29.35 26.35
CA LEU A 100 -1.63 29.31 25.78
C LEU A 100 -2.69 29.72 26.80
N THR A 101 -3.53 30.67 26.43
CA THR A 101 -4.75 31.00 27.17
C THR A 101 -5.96 30.42 26.45
N ARG A 102 -6.87 29.83 27.22
CA ARG A 102 -8.10 29.23 26.72
C ARG A 102 -9.30 30.09 27.10
N HIS A 103 -10.06 30.52 26.10
CA HIS A 103 -11.34 31.19 26.27
C HIS A 103 -12.42 30.38 25.52
N GLY A 104 -13.11 29.49 26.25
CA GLY A 104 -14.04 28.53 25.65
C GLY A 104 -13.32 27.55 24.73
N ASP A 105 -13.62 27.60 23.43
CA ASP A 105 -13.00 26.75 22.40
C ASP A 105 -11.85 27.44 21.67
N VAL A 106 -11.59 28.71 21.97
CA VAL A 106 -10.53 29.52 21.36
C VAL A 106 -9.28 29.47 22.22
N TYR A 107 -8.15 29.14 21.58
CA TYR A 107 -6.82 29.11 22.16
C TYR A 107 -6.01 30.27 21.57
N THR A 108 -5.51 31.15 22.44
CA THR A 108 -4.69 32.29 22.04
C THR A 108 -3.26 32.10 22.53
N VAL A 109 -2.31 32.36 21.65
CA VAL A 109 -0.89 32.22 21.92
C VAL A 109 -0.36 33.46 22.63
N THR A 110 -0.07 33.36 23.93
CA THR A 110 0.45 34.47 24.75
C THR A 110 1.98 34.51 24.78
N GLY A 111 2.64 33.36 24.65
CA GLY A 111 4.09 33.22 24.71
C GLY A 111 4.62 32.10 23.82
N LYS A 112 5.91 32.13 23.49
CA LYS A 112 6.56 31.10 22.65
C LYS A 112 6.87 29.80 23.40
N ASN A 113 7.03 29.88 24.72
CA ASN A 113 7.38 28.73 25.55
C ASN A 113 6.11 28.08 26.12
N ASP A 114 6.15 26.77 26.34
CA ASP A 114 5.05 25.98 26.91
C ASP A 114 3.70 26.12 26.17
N GLN A 115 3.76 26.20 24.84
CA GLN A 115 2.60 26.14 23.97
C GLN A 115 2.10 24.70 23.83
N TYR A 116 1.40 24.19 24.85
CA TYR A 116 0.78 22.87 24.78
C TYR A 116 -0.62 22.84 25.39
N ILE A 117 -1.42 21.91 24.90
CA ILE A 117 -2.73 21.56 25.39
C ILE A 117 -2.59 20.16 26.00
N GLN A 118 -2.78 20.05 27.30
CA GLN A 118 -2.71 18.79 28.02
C GLN A 118 -4.10 18.20 28.22
N LEU A 119 -4.23 16.94 27.83
CA LEU A 119 -5.47 16.18 27.89
C LEU A 119 -5.44 15.26 29.10
N HIS A 120 -6.45 15.39 29.96
CA HIS A 120 -6.62 14.57 31.15
C HIS A 120 -7.76 13.59 30.96
N TYR A 121 -7.52 12.34 31.32
CA TYR A 121 -8.44 11.22 31.23
C TYR A 121 -8.37 10.39 32.52
N ALA A 122 -9.39 9.56 32.76
CA ALA A 122 -9.62 8.91 34.06
C ALA A 122 -8.45 8.08 34.57
N GLN A 123 -7.86 7.30 33.68
CA GLN A 123 -6.82 6.30 33.97
C GLN A 123 -5.94 6.15 32.71
N PRO A 124 -4.66 5.76 32.86
CA PRO A 124 -3.80 5.46 31.73
C PRO A 124 -4.46 4.46 30.77
N SER A 125 -4.61 4.86 29.51
CA SER A 125 -5.28 4.05 28.49
C SER A 125 -4.47 3.99 27.20
N GLN A 126 -4.78 3.00 26.37
CA GLN A 126 -4.15 2.87 25.06
C GLN A 126 -4.77 3.91 24.12
N ILE A 127 -3.97 4.85 23.64
CA ILE A 127 -4.38 5.90 22.71
C ILE A 127 -3.77 5.60 21.33
N ASN A 128 -4.62 5.27 20.36
CA ASN A 128 -4.22 4.91 19.00
C ASN A 128 -4.41 6.07 18.03
N ASN A 129 -5.41 6.92 18.25
CA ASN A 129 -5.61 8.12 17.46
C ASN A 129 -6.25 9.26 18.26
N ILE A 130 -6.12 10.45 17.69
CA ILE A 130 -6.71 11.68 18.19
C ILE A 130 -7.44 12.33 17.03
N TYR A 131 -8.73 12.55 17.19
CA TYR A 131 -9.51 13.39 16.31
C TYR A 131 -9.45 14.83 16.81
N VAL A 132 -8.92 15.73 15.98
CA VAL A 132 -8.83 17.16 16.29
C VAL A 132 -9.41 17.95 15.12
N ASP A 133 -10.50 18.68 15.34
CA ASP A 133 -11.03 19.62 14.36
C ASP A 133 -10.59 21.03 14.72
N THR A 134 -9.58 21.53 14.01
CA THR A 134 -9.00 22.86 14.23
C THR A 134 -9.45 23.86 13.17
N ARG A 135 -9.70 25.09 13.59
CA ARG A 135 -9.95 26.23 12.70
C ARG A 135 -9.05 27.38 13.14
N SER A 136 -8.29 27.98 12.21
CA SER A 136 -7.56 29.20 12.48
C SER A 136 -8.03 30.31 11.53
N PRO A 137 -8.14 31.58 11.99
CA PRO A 137 -8.49 32.70 11.14
C PRO A 137 -7.43 33.01 10.08
N HIS A 138 -6.15 32.79 10.40
CA HIS A 138 -5.01 33.19 9.56
C HIS A 138 -4.49 32.07 8.68
N THR A 139 -4.61 30.81 9.13
CA THR A 139 -4.07 29.65 8.41
C THR A 139 -5.14 28.57 8.27
N ARG A 140 -5.19 27.92 7.09
CA ARG A 140 -6.13 26.81 6.85
C ARG A 140 -5.61 25.48 7.36
N THR A 141 -4.30 25.38 7.56
CA THR A 141 -3.59 24.17 7.97
C THR A 141 -2.76 24.48 9.19
N LEU A 142 -2.90 23.66 10.22
CA LEU A 142 -2.18 23.78 11.49
C LEU A 142 -1.39 22.49 11.74
N ASP A 143 -0.09 22.63 11.99
CA ASP A 143 0.73 21.48 12.37
C ASP A 143 0.48 21.12 13.83
N ILE A 144 -0.12 19.94 14.04
CA ILE A 144 -0.36 19.37 15.37
C ILE A 144 0.74 18.37 15.67
N ALA A 145 1.55 18.68 16.68
CA ALA A 145 2.52 17.76 17.25
C ALA A 145 1.93 17.10 18.49
N VAL A 146 1.99 15.77 18.54
CA VAL A 146 1.49 14.96 19.65
C VAL A 146 2.66 14.48 20.49
N TYR A 147 2.61 14.77 21.78
CA TYR A 147 3.59 14.35 22.77
C TYR A 147 2.94 13.44 23.79
N VAL A 148 3.60 12.33 24.10
CA VAL A 148 3.11 11.31 25.03
C VAL A 148 4.09 11.08 26.18
N LEU A 149 3.52 10.67 27.30
CA LEU A 149 4.21 10.06 28.42
C LEU A 149 3.67 8.64 28.55
N ASP A 150 4.51 7.63 28.40
CA ASP A 150 4.13 6.21 28.37
C ASP A 150 5.18 5.35 29.09
N GLY A 151 5.02 4.02 29.08
CA GLY A 151 5.98 3.10 29.70
C GLY A 151 7.38 3.17 29.10
N GLY A 152 7.51 3.56 27.82
CA GLY A 152 8.80 3.78 27.18
C GLY A 152 9.46 5.08 27.64
N ASN A 153 8.67 6.13 27.88
CA ASN A 153 9.13 7.47 28.24
C ASN A 153 8.34 8.01 29.43
N SER A 154 8.90 7.76 30.62
CA SER A 154 8.27 8.07 31.91
C SER A 154 8.70 9.42 32.48
N THR A 155 9.86 9.92 32.05
CA THR A 155 10.49 11.13 32.61
C THR A 155 10.16 12.38 31.81
N SER A 156 9.98 12.24 30.49
CA SER A 156 9.78 13.37 29.59
C SER A 156 8.76 13.07 28.50
N TYR A 157 8.03 14.10 28.09
CA TYR A 157 7.10 14.04 26.98
C TYR A 157 7.86 13.94 25.65
N ILE A 158 7.62 12.87 24.88
CA ILE A 158 8.26 12.67 23.58
C ILE A 158 7.25 12.86 22.47
N GLN A 159 7.68 13.56 21.41
CA GLN A 159 6.90 13.71 20.20
C GLN A 159 6.82 12.37 19.45
N VAL A 160 5.62 11.80 19.36
CA VAL A 160 5.36 10.53 18.64
C VAL A 160 4.63 10.73 17.32
N ALA A 161 4.02 11.90 17.12
CA ALA A 161 3.40 12.25 15.85
C ALA A 161 3.51 13.75 15.56
N SER A 162 3.56 14.09 14.28
CA SER A 162 3.42 15.45 13.78
C SER A 162 2.63 15.38 12.50
N GLN A 163 1.50 16.06 12.42
CA GLN A 163 0.69 16.04 11.20
C GLN A 163 0.04 17.40 10.94
N PRO A 164 0.07 17.90 9.69
CA PRO A 164 -0.74 19.04 9.30
C PRO A 164 -2.23 18.67 9.31
N VAL A 165 -3.02 19.43 10.07
CA VAL A 165 -4.47 19.32 10.14
C VAL A 165 -5.09 20.48 9.39
N THR A 166 -5.86 20.19 8.34
CA THR A 166 -6.53 21.19 7.50
C THR A 166 -8.02 21.20 7.78
N SER A 167 -8.58 22.39 8.04
CA SER A 167 -9.99 22.56 8.45
C SER A 167 -11.01 21.93 7.49
N ASN A 168 -10.71 21.98 6.19
CA ASN A 168 -11.60 21.57 5.11
C ASN A 168 -11.39 20.13 4.64
N VAL A 169 -10.39 19.42 5.18
CA VAL A 169 -10.05 18.05 4.75
C VAL A 169 -10.19 17.11 5.93
N ASN A 170 -11.34 16.43 6.02
CA ASN A 170 -11.67 15.55 7.15
C ASN A 170 -10.64 14.43 7.37
N ASP A 171 -10.00 13.94 6.31
CA ASP A 171 -8.96 12.91 6.41
C ASP A 171 -7.74 13.36 7.23
N THR A 172 -7.47 14.66 7.28
CA THR A 172 -6.31 15.22 8.03
C THR A 172 -6.58 15.38 9.52
N LYS A 173 -7.85 15.33 9.96
CA LYS A 173 -8.27 15.55 11.35
C LYS A 173 -7.96 14.38 12.28
N TYR A 174 -7.60 13.22 11.73
CA TYR A 174 -7.25 12.02 12.48
C TYR A 174 -5.74 11.88 12.57
N VAL A 175 -5.17 12.22 13.72
CA VAL A 175 -3.74 12.08 13.99
C VAL A 175 -3.50 10.73 14.66
N ARG A 176 -2.66 9.89 14.04
CA ARG A 176 -2.30 8.58 14.61
C ARG A 176 -1.27 8.76 15.71
N VAL A 177 -1.39 7.95 16.76
CA VAL A 177 -0.50 7.95 17.92
C VAL A 177 0.13 6.57 18.06
N HIS A 178 1.45 6.54 18.14
CA HIS A 178 2.23 5.32 18.29
C HIS A 178 2.90 5.32 19.68
N ALA A 179 2.14 4.96 20.70
CA ALA A 179 2.64 4.76 22.05
C ALA A 179 3.08 3.30 22.27
N VAL A 180 4.08 3.08 23.11
CA VAL A 180 4.60 1.74 23.44
C VAL A 180 3.67 1.01 24.42
N ASP A 181 3.15 1.73 25.41
CA ASP A 181 2.23 1.21 26.43
C ASP A 181 1.06 2.19 26.63
N LYS A 182 0.27 1.99 27.69
CA LYS A 182 -0.77 2.91 28.14
C LYS A 182 -0.17 4.29 28.34
N VAL A 183 -0.83 5.27 27.73
CA VAL A 183 -0.42 6.67 27.82
C VAL A 183 -0.88 7.18 29.19
N ALA A 184 0.07 7.68 29.97
CA ALA A 184 -0.17 8.31 31.26
C ALA A 184 -0.38 9.83 31.14
N GLY A 185 0.25 10.45 30.13
CA GLY A 185 0.11 11.88 29.85
C GLY A 185 0.09 12.15 28.34
N LEU A 186 -0.79 13.06 27.91
CA LEU A 186 -0.94 13.42 26.50
C LEU A 186 -0.96 14.93 26.34
N ARG A 187 -0.10 15.44 25.45
CA ARG A 187 0.01 16.86 25.11
C ARG A 187 -0.06 17.07 23.60
N LEU A 188 -0.80 18.09 23.19
CA LEU A 188 -0.84 18.58 21.82
C LEU A 188 -0.13 19.93 21.77
N SER A 189 0.73 20.14 20.79
CA SER A 189 1.41 21.43 20.60
C SER A 189 1.29 21.85 19.14
N THR A 190 1.25 23.16 18.92
CA THR A 190 1.12 23.76 17.60
C THR A 190 2.13 24.87 17.48
N LYS A 191 2.85 24.96 16.36
CA LYS A 191 3.85 26.02 16.16
C LYS A 191 3.18 27.27 15.59
N LEU A 192 2.67 28.14 16.46
CA LEU A 192 2.03 29.40 16.09
C LEU A 192 2.79 30.60 16.66
N GLN A 193 2.64 31.76 16.01
CA GLN A 193 3.28 32.99 16.48
C GLN A 193 2.51 33.59 17.66
N LYS A 194 3.20 34.42 18.44
CA LYS A 194 2.57 35.15 19.55
C LYS A 194 1.48 36.07 19.00
N GLY A 195 0.29 36.00 19.60
CA GLY A 195 -0.89 36.76 19.17
C GLY A 195 -1.80 35.99 18.22
N ASP A 196 -1.35 34.86 17.66
CA ASP A 196 -2.22 34.01 16.85
C ASP A 196 -3.25 33.30 17.73
N SER A 197 -4.41 33.02 17.14
CA SER A 197 -5.46 32.21 17.76
C SER A 197 -5.92 31.10 16.84
N PHE A 198 -6.37 30.02 17.46
CA PHE A 198 -7.02 28.91 16.79
C PHE A 198 -8.11 28.33 17.68
N THR A 199 -9.13 27.76 17.06
CA THR A 199 -10.26 27.14 17.72
C THR A 199 -10.16 25.64 17.55
N ILE A 200 -10.40 24.88 18.63
CA ILE A 200 -10.60 23.43 18.56
C ILE A 200 -12.11 23.19 18.71
N ALA A 201 -12.78 22.88 17.60
CA ALA A 201 -14.22 22.68 17.59
C ALA A 201 -14.63 21.33 18.18
N ASN A 202 -13.80 20.30 17.98
CA ASN A 202 -14.05 18.97 18.52
C ASN A 202 -12.72 18.26 18.75
N LEU A 203 -12.65 17.54 19.87
CA LEU A 203 -11.51 16.76 20.29
C LEU A 203 -11.99 15.43 20.86
N ALA A 204 -11.57 14.33 20.27
CA ALA A 204 -11.89 12.99 20.74
C ALA A 204 -10.67 12.06 20.65
N LEU A 205 -10.59 11.10 21.56
CA LEU A 205 -9.55 10.08 21.57
C LEU A 205 -10.14 8.76 21.09
N ASN A 206 -9.36 7.99 20.32
CA ASN A 206 -9.74 6.68 19.82
C ASN A 206 -11.05 6.70 19.02
N GLN A 207 -11.24 7.75 18.21
CA GLN A 207 -12.42 7.89 17.38
C GLN A 207 -12.29 7.04 16.11
N ARG A 208 -13.37 6.34 15.74
CA ARG A 208 -13.43 5.58 14.50
C ARG A 208 -13.33 6.52 13.29
N ARG A 209 -12.41 6.22 12.38
CA ARG A 209 -12.26 6.94 11.12
C ARG A 209 -13.30 6.43 10.11
N PRO A 210 -14.04 7.30 9.41
CA PRO A 210 -14.98 6.89 8.37
C PRO A 210 -14.23 6.36 7.14
N LEU A 211 -14.88 5.45 6.42
CA LEU A 211 -14.37 4.94 5.14
C LEU A 211 -14.49 6.05 4.09
N HIS A 212 -13.41 6.30 3.34
CA HIS A 212 -13.35 7.33 2.31
C HIS A 212 -12.80 6.75 1.00
N ILE A 213 -13.65 6.72 -0.03
CA ILE A 213 -13.28 6.26 -1.37
C ILE A 213 -12.95 7.48 -2.22
N SER A 214 -11.71 7.57 -2.67
CA SER A 214 -11.27 8.65 -3.56
C SER A 214 -11.44 8.22 -5.01
N LEU A 215 -12.46 8.76 -5.68
CA LEU A 215 -12.72 8.46 -7.10
C LEU A 215 -11.53 8.82 -7.99
N ILE A 216 -10.85 9.93 -7.71
CA ILE A 216 -9.65 10.35 -8.44
C ILE A 216 -8.55 9.31 -8.30
N ARG A 217 -8.29 8.82 -7.08
CA ARG A 217 -7.29 7.77 -6.85
C ARG A 217 -7.64 6.48 -7.58
N VAL A 218 -8.90 6.05 -7.53
CA VAL A 218 -9.38 4.86 -8.25
C VAL A 218 -9.15 5.01 -9.75
N VAL A 219 -9.55 6.14 -10.36
CA VAL A 219 -9.35 6.39 -11.79
C VAL A 219 -7.86 6.37 -12.15
N MET A 220 -7.01 7.05 -11.37
CA MET A 220 -5.56 7.08 -11.60
C MET A 220 -4.93 5.68 -11.50
N LEU A 221 -5.28 4.91 -10.48
CA LEU A 221 -4.80 3.55 -10.30
C LEU A 221 -5.29 2.61 -11.40
N LEU A 222 -6.52 2.79 -11.89
CA LEU A 222 -7.03 2.05 -13.04
C LEU A 222 -6.21 2.36 -14.29
N LEU A 223 -5.94 3.63 -14.58
CA LEU A 223 -5.12 4.01 -15.73
C LEU A 223 -3.73 3.36 -15.66
N ILE A 224 -3.10 3.39 -14.47
CA ILE A 224 -1.79 2.75 -14.24
C ILE A 224 -1.89 1.23 -14.42
N ALA A 225 -2.88 0.59 -13.79
CA ALA A 225 -3.04 -0.87 -13.84
C ALA A 225 -3.32 -1.36 -15.26
N TYR A 226 -4.13 -0.63 -16.05
CA TYR A 226 -4.37 -0.95 -17.45
C TYR A 226 -3.16 -0.65 -18.34
N ALA A 227 -2.37 0.39 -18.05
CA ALA A 227 -1.11 0.63 -18.75
C ALA A 227 -0.13 -0.53 -18.52
N ILE A 228 0.05 -0.98 -17.27
CA ILE A 228 0.85 -2.16 -16.92
C ILE A 228 0.31 -3.41 -17.62
N TYR A 229 -1.02 -3.60 -17.61
CA TYR A 229 -1.66 -4.73 -18.29
C TYR A 229 -1.41 -4.73 -19.81
N ALA A 230 -1.50 -3.56 -20.46
CA ALA A 230 -1.24 -3.40 -21.89
C ALA A 230 0.25 -3.56 -22.23
N LEU A 231 1.15 -3.15 -21.33
CA LEU A 231 2.60 -3.27 -21.45
C LEU A 231 3.17 -4.57 -20.84
N ALA A 232 2.31 -5.49 -20.40
CA ALA A 232 2.75 -6.76 -19.85
C ALA A 232 3.30 -7.69 -20.96
N PRO A 233 4.23 -8.62 -20.64
CA PRO A 233 4.82 -9.54 -21.63
C PRO A 233 3.82 -10.38 -22.43
N ARG A 234 2.59 -10.54 -21.94
CA ARG A 234 1.50 -11.25 -22.62
C ARG A 234 0.85 -10.44 -23.74
N SER A 235 1.14 -9.14 -23.84
CA SER A 235 0.53 -8.25 -24.82
C SER A 235 1.08 -8.49 -26.23
N ARG A 236 0.35 -8.00 -27.24
CA ARG A 236 0.77 -8.13 -28.65
C ARG A 236 2.05 -7.35 -28.96
N ILE A 237 2.39 -6.36 -28.12
CA ILE A 237 3.57 -5.51 -28.27
C ILE A 237 4.86 -6.35 -28.21
N TYR A 238 4.92 -7.36 -27.34
CA TYR A 238 6.09 -8.24 -27.22
C TYR A 238 6.14 -9.35 -28.28
N LYS A 239 5.11 -9.47 -29.14
CA LYS A 239 5.08 -10.44 -30.24
C LYS A 239 5.59 -9.85 -31.55
N GLU A 240 5.68 -8.53 -31.63
CA GLU A 240 6.23 -7.84 -32.80
C GLU A 240 7.74 -7.69 -32.63
N ALA A 241 8.50 -8.06 -33.66
CA ALA A 241 9.93 -7.77 -33.70
C ALA A 241 10.13 -6.26 -33.84
N LEU A 242 11.09 -5.71 -33.09
CA LEU A 242 11.46 -4.31 -33.20
C LEU A 242 12.18 -4.07 -34.54
N ASP A 243 11.53 -3.34 -35.44
CA ASP A 243 12.08 -2.85 -36.70
C ASP A 243 12.28 -1.34 -36.65
N LEU A 244 13.53 -0.93 -36.46
CA LEU A 244 13.94 0.47 -36.39
C LEU A 244 13.82 1.21 -37.73
N ARG A 245 13.42 0.56 -38.83
CA ARG A 245 13.14 1.24 -40.10
C ARG A 245 11.73 1.85 -40.13
N VAL A 246 10.83 1.38 -39.27
CA VAL A 246 9.44 1.84 -39.22
C VAL A 246 9.33 3.10 -38.34
N ARG A 247 9.02 4.25 -38.96
CA ARG A 247 8.88 5.54 -38.25
C ARG A 247 7.94 5.50 -37.04
N LYS A 248 6.85 4.72 -37.13
CA LYS A 248 5.90 4.55 -36.01
C LYS A 248 6.55 3.88 -34.80
N GLN A 249 7.35 2.84 -35.00
CA GLN A 249 8.04 2.14 -33.90
C GLN A 249 9.15 3.00 -33.29
N GLN A 250 9.89 3.75 -34.12
CA GLN A 250 10.86 4.73 -33.63
C GLN A 250 10.21 5.80 -32.74
N LEU A 251 9.06 6.35 -33.16
CA LEU A 251 8.33 7.36 -32.38
C LEU A 251 7.88 6.81 -31.02
N TRP A 252 7.34 5.59 -30.99
CA TRP A 252 6.93 4.94 -29.74
C TRP A 252 8.12 4.66 -28.82
N LEU A 253 9.26 4.23 -29.37
CA LEU A 253 10.48 4.00 -28.60
C LEU A 253 10.97 5.29 -27.92
N VAL A 254 11.07 6.38 -28.68
CA VAL A 254 11.47 7.69 -28.16
C VAL A 254 10.47 8.18 -27.10
N ALA A 255 9.17 8.04 -27.36
CA ALA A 255 8.13 8.45 -26.41
C ALA A 255 8.25 7.66 -25.08
N LEU A 256 8.40 6.34 -25.13
CA LEU A 256 8.55 5.50 -23.93
C LEU A 256 9.85 5.83 -23.17
N MET A 257 10.95 6.06 -23.89
CA MET A 257 12.22 6.49 -23.29
C MET A 257 12.07 7.82 -22.54
N LEU A 258 11.43 8.82 -23.17
CA LEU A 258 11.18 10.12 -22.55
C LEU A 258 10.27 10.01 -21.32
N VAL A 259 9.23 9.17 -21.37
CA VAL A 259 8.36 8.89 -20.22
C VAL A 259 9.17 8.26 -19.07
N GLN A 260 10.04 7.29 -19.36
CA GLN A 260 10.88 6.66 -18.34
C GLN A 260 11.84 7.67 -17.69
N CYS A 261 12.48 8.54 -18.49
CA CYS A 261 13.33 9.61 -17.98
C CYS A 261 12.54 10.61 -17.12
N ALA A 262 11.34 11.00 -17.55
CA ALA A 262 10.48 11.91 -16.79
C ALA A 262 10.06 11.31 -15.44
N ILE A 263 9.74 10.00 -15.41
CA ILE A 263 9.44 9.27 -14.17
C ILE A 263 10.66 9.28 -13.25
N LEU A 264 11.86 8.97 -13.75
CA LEU A 264 13.09 8.96 -12.94
C LEU A 264 13.43 10.34 -12.36
N ILE A 265 13.29 11.40 -13.17
CA ILE A 265 13.48 12.78 -12.72
C ILE A 265 12.42 13.14 -11.65
N GLY A 266 11.16 12.76 -11.89
CA GLY A 266 10.06 12.96 -10.94
C GLY A 266 10.33 12.28 -9.60
N VAL A 267 10.71 11.00 -9.63
CA VAL A 267 11.10 10.23 -8.44
C VAL A 267 12.24 10.94 -7.71
N THR A 268 13.31 11.30 -8.41
CA THR A 268 14.48 11.97 -7.81
C THR A 268 14.12 13.29 -7.13
N LYS A 269 13.23 14.08 -7.74
CA LYS A 269 12.73 15.34 -7.15
C LYS A 269 11.85 15.12 -5.92
N VAL A 270 11.01 14.09 -5.94
CA VAL A 270 10.11 13.75 -4.82
C VAL A 270 10.88 13.15 -3.66
N THR A 271 11.88 12.30 -3.93
CA THR A 271 12.64 11.62 -2.88
C THR A 271 13.63 12.52 -2.17
N GLY A 272 14.02 13.66 -2.75
CA GLY A 272 14.92 14.64 -2.14
C GLY A 272 16.26 14.04 -1.72
N THR A 273 17.31 14.21 -2.52
CA THR A 273 18.67 13.76 -2.14
C THR A 273 19.23 14.62 -0.99
N GLN A 274 18.76 14.37 0.24
CA GLN A 274 19.07 15.16 1.43
C GLN A 274 19.38 14.24 2.63
N HIS A 275 20.18 13.20 2.43
CA HIS A 275 20.75 12.46 3.55
C HIS A 275 22.27 12.49 3.42
N MET A 276 22.87 13.43 4.16
CA MET A 276 24.30 13.39 4.45
C MET A 276 24.56 12.08 5.21
N PHE A 277 25.37 11.20 4.63
CA PHE A 277 25.74 9.89 5.17
C PHE A 277 26.72 9.96 6.35
N THR A 278 26.77 11.07 7.08
CA THR A 278 27.74 11.26 8.15
C THR A 278 27.03 11.28 9.49
N ALA A 279 27.37 10.32 10.35
CA ALA A 279 26.94 10.31 11.74
C ALA A 279 27.43 11.59 12.41
N GLY A 280 26.53 12.33 13.02
CA GLY A 280 26.83 13.60 13.67
C GLY A 280 26.19 13.70 15.04
N VAL A 281 26.84 14.42 15.95
CA VAL A 281 26.25 14.74 17.25
C VAL A 281 25.10 15.73 17.02
N CYS A 282 23.93 15.39 17.55
CA CYS A 282 22.70 16.15 17.41
C CYS A 282 22.09 16.44 18.78
N ASN A 283 21.07 17.32 18.80
CA ASN A 283 20.35 17.70 20.00
C ASN A 283 21.31 18.16 21.12
N ASN A 284 22.09 19.21 20.88
CA ASN A 284 23.02 19.81 21.85
C ASN A 284 24.03 18.86 22.51
N GLY A 285 24.41 17.76 21.85
CA GLY A 285 25.39 16.82 22.43
C GLY A 285 24.79 15.55 23.02
N GLY A 286 23.46 15.43 23.09
CA GLY A 286 22.82 14.31 23.76
C GLY A 286 22.77 13.02 22.94
N PHE A 287 22.81 13.13 21.61
CA PHE A 287 22.64 11.99 20.71
C PHE A 287 23.58 11.99 19.52
N ILE A 288 23.80 10.81 18.95
CA ILE A 288 24.42 10.60 17.64
C ILE A 288 23.29 10.31 16.65
N CYS A 289 23.09 11.21 15.69
CA CYS A 289 22.16 11.02 14.59
C CYS A 289 22.94 10.44 13.39
N ASP A 290 22.68 9.17 13.08
CA ASP A 290 23.32 8.46 11.97
C ASP A 290 22.25 7.98 10.97
N ALA A 291 22.40 8.38 9.71
CA ALA A 291 21.54 7.98 8.61
C ALA A 291 21.92 6.60 8.02
N ASN A 292 23.08 6.03 8.39
CA ASN A 292 23.61 4.76 7.84
C ASN A 292 23.11 3.51 8.57
N GLN A 293 21.94 3.56 9.21
CA GLN A 293 21.42 2.45 10.02
C GLN A 293 21.33 1.13 9.24
N TYR A 294 20.95 1.20 7.97
CA TYR A 294 20.88 0.03 7.09
C TYR A 294 22.25 -0.56 6.74
N ASN A 295 23.29 0.26 6.64
CA ASN A 295 24.65 -0.22 6.38
C ASN A 295 25.18 -0.96 7.61
N HIS A 296 24.95 -0.44 8.82
CA HIS A 296 25.33 -1.13 10.07
C HIS A 296 24.60 -2.47 10.22
N LEU A 297 23.30 -2.49 9.91
CA LEU A 297 22.52 -3.73 9.91
C LEU A 297 23.06 -4.74 8.89
N ALA A 298 23.30 -4.32 7.64
CA ALA A 298 23.84 -5.18 6.60
C ALA A 298 25.21 -5.74 6.98
N ASN A 299 26.10 -4.91 7.54
CA ASN A 299 27.41 -5.33 8.02
C ASN A 299 27.31 -6.37 9.14
N SER A 300 26.37 -6.19 10.08
CA SER A 300 26.14 -7.12 11.19
C SER A 300 25.63 -8.48 10.69
N LEU A 301 24.71 -8.45 9.72
CA LEU A 301 24.19 -9.66 9.07
C LEU A 301 25.29 -10.39 8.26
N LEU A 302 26.15 -9.66 7.54
CA LEU A 302 27.29 -10.24 6.82
C LEU A 302 28.30 -10.91 7.77
N LYS A 303 28.45 -10.37 8.98
CA LYS A 303 29.26 -10.97 10.05
C LYS A 303 28.56 -12.11 10.80
N GLY A 304 27.28 -12.36 10.52
CA GLY A 304 26.52 -13.49 11.06
C GLY A 304 25.87 -13.26 12.43
N HIS A 305 25.62 -12.00 12.84
CA HIS A 305 24.92 -11.69 14.08
C HIS A 305 23.75 -10.72 13.88
N LEU A 306 22.86 -10.68 14.89
CA LEU A 306 21.60 -9.91 14.86
C LEU A 306 21.65 -8.63 15.73
N TYR A 307 22.80 -8.29 16.31
CA TYR A 307 23.03 -7.04 17.04
C TYR A 307 23.89 -6.09 16.19
N LEU A 308 23.79 -4.79 16.45
CA LEU A 308 24.56 -3.77 15.73
C LEU A 308 25.94 -3.58 16.36
N ASP A 309 26.97 -3.46 15.52
CA ASP A 309 28.35 -3.12 15.94
C ASP A 309 28.52 -1.60 16.18
N LEU A 310 27.70 -1.02 17.07
CA LEU A 310 27.76 0.39 17.44
C LEU A 310 28.36 0.55 18.86
N PRO A 311 29.14 1.62 19.13
CA PRO A 311 29.65 1.86 20.46
C PRO A 311 28.50 2.18 21.43
N VAL A 312 28.49 1.50 22.57
CA VAL A 312 27.50 1.66 23.63
C VAL A 312 28.19 2.28 24.85
N PRO A 313 27.68 3.40 25.40
CA PRO A 313 28.23 3.98 26.62
C PRO A 313 28.05 3.07 27.83
N ASP A 314 29.03 3.04 28.73
CA ASP A 314 29.07 2.14 29.91
C ASP A 314 27.90 2.38 30.89
N TRP A 315 27.31 3.57 30.87
CA TRP A 315 26.19 3.93 31.73
C TRP A 315 24.84 3.39 31.22
N LEU A 316 24.71 3.12 29.92
CA LEU A 316 23.41 2.77 29.33
C LEU A 316 22.85 1.42 29.84
N PRO A 317 23.66 0.35 29.98
CA PRO A 317 23.18 -0.91 30.55
C PRO A 317 22.72 -0.82 32.01
N ASN A 318 23.23 0.19 32.75
CA ASN A 318 22.94 0.38 34.16
C ASN A 318 21.71 1.26 34.42
N MET A 319 21.06 1.76 33.37
CA MET A 319 19.82 2.52 33.50
C MET A 319 18.65 1.61 33.85
N SER A 320 17.75 2.10 34.70
CA SER A 320 16.49 1.41 35.01
C SER A 320 15.60 1.27 33.77
N ASN A 321 15.58 2.29 32.89
CA ASN A 321 14.89 2.26 31.61
C ASN A 321 15.81 2.84 30.51
N PRO A 322 16.55 1.99 29.77
CA PRO A 322 17.43 2.44 28.70
C PRO A 322 16.65 2.94 27.45
N TYR A 323 15.34 2.72 27.39
CA TYR A 323 14.50 3.15 26.26
C TYR A 323 13.97 4.59 26.44
N ASP A 324 13.95 5.13 27.67
CA ASP A 324 13.49 6.50 27.95
C ASP A 324 14.48 7.50 27.36
N ALA A 325 14.09 8.16 26.28
CA ALA A 325 15.00 9.04 25.56
C ALA A 325 15.33 10.31 26.37
N GLY A 326 14.43 10.78 27.24
CA GLY A 326 14.70 11.91 28.12
C GLY A 326 15.74 11.56 29.17
N ALA A 327 15.62 10.38 29.77
CA ALA A 327 16.60 9.88 30.73
C ALA A 327 17.97 9.62 30.07
N ARG A 328 17.99 9.05 28.85
CA ARG A 328 19.22 8.90 28.06
C ARG A 328 19.86 10.24 27.78
N TYR A 329 19.08 11.23 27.31
CA TYR A 329 19.57 12.58 27.05
C TYR A 329 20.24 13.19 28.27
N ALA A 330 19.60 13.12 29.44
CA ALA A 330 20.16 13.65 30.68
C ALA A 330 21.48 12.98 31.06
N MET A 331 21.59 11.65 30.89
CA MET A 331 22.81 10.89 31.15
C MET A 331 23.91 11.18 30.13
N SER A 332 23.59 11.28 28.84
CA SER A 332 24.53 11.68 27.79
C SER A 332 25.18 13.03 28.08
N ILE A 333 24.37 14.03 28.46
CA ILE A 333 24.86 15.36 28.81
C ILE A 333 25.71 15.33 30.09
N LYS A 334 25.28 14.57 31.11
CA LYS A 334 26.00 14.46 32.38
C LYS A 334 27.37 13.77 32.23
N THR A 335 27.45 12.75 31.38
CA THR A 335 28.66 11.92 31.20
C THR A 335 29.55 12.38 30.06
N GLY A 336 29.03 13.21 29.14
CA GLY A 336 29.71 13.60 27.91
C GLY A 336 29.79 12.50 26.86
N GLN A 337 29.11 11.36 27.07
CA GLN A 337 29.09 10.21 26.16
C GLN A 337 27.70 10.12 25.48
N PRO A 338 27.54 10.58 24.23
CA PRO A 338 26.25 10.53 23.56
C PRO A 338 25.85 9.10 23.16
N THR A 339 24.55 8.83 23.14
CA THR A 339 23.99 7.56 22.61
C THR A 339 23.49 7.73 21.19
N TYR A 340 23.45 6.65 20.41
CA TYR A 340 22.74 6.64 19.12
C TYR A 340 21.24 6.86 19.32
N TRP A 341 20.66 7.70 18.45
CA TRP A 341 19.21 7.95 18.39
C TRP A 341 18.49 6.85 17.64
#